data_AF-A0A959IRQ1-F1
#
_entry.id   AF-A0A959IRQ1-F1
#
_cell.length_a   1.000
_cell.length_b   1.000
_cell.length_c   1.000
_cell.angle_alpha   90.00
_cell.angle_beta   90.00
_cell.angle_gamma   90.00
#
_symmetry.space_group_name_H-M   'P 1'
#
loop_
_entity.id
_entity.type
_entity.pdbx_description
1 polymer ?
#
loop_
_entity_poly.entity_id
_entity_poly.type
_entity_poly.pdbx_seq_one_letter_code
_entity_poly.pdbx_strand_id
1 'polypeptide(L)'
;TQEIEVDDRKNFSIKARMLFLGGTESNGYGLSWGAGEGLNSFSFVVSANGLLNIVYFVDGQRFPICEWQKNPAINQGRALNILEIVKKGEIVHFKVNDEVVFTYAFISFFGNKFGFVLYQNMKVAVDLFQIRN
;
A
#
# COMPACT_ATOMS: atom_id res chain seq x y z
N THR A 1 9.39 19.66 -8.50
CA THR A 1 8.47 18.54 -8.19
C THR A 1 7.43 18.49 -9.27
N GLN A 2 7.20 17.34 -9.90
CA GLN A 2 6.08 17.18 -10.83
C GLN A 2 4.88 16.75 -9.99
N GLU A 3 3.82 17.54 -9.99
CA GLU A 3 2.56 17.15 -9.36
C GLU A 3 1.88 16.13 -10.27
N ILE A 4 1.71 14.91 -9.78
CA ILE A 4 0.91 13.89 -10.46
C ILE A 4 -0.48 13.94 -9.82
N GLU A 5 -1.44 14.48 -10.57
CA GLU A 5 -2.86 14.40 -10.23
C GLU A 5 -3.43 13.08 -10.73
N VAL A 6 -4.02 12.30 -9.82
CA VAL A 6 -4.67 11.02 -10.15
C VAL A 6 -6.18 11.24 -10.12
N ASP A 7 -6.82 11.18 -11.28
CA ASP A 7 -8.28 11.15 -11.41
C ASP A 7 -8.78 9.75 -11.02
N ASP A 8 -9.28 9.64 -9.79
CA ASP A 8 -9.70 8.39 -9.16
C ASP A 8 -10.96 7.77 -9.77
N ARG A 9 -11.66 8.53 -10.64
CA ARG A 9 -12.77 8.04 -11.47
C ARG A 9 -12.28 7.15 -12.62
N LYS A 10 -11.02 7.27 -13.03
CA LYS A 10 -10.40 6.42 -14.06
C LYS A 10 -9.79 5.16 -13.45
N ASN A 11 -9.26 4.31 -14.32
CA ASN A 11 -8.38 3.23 -13.90
C ASN A 11 -7.02 3.81 -13.51
N PHE A 12 -6.38 3.26 -12.50
CA PHE A 12 -5.03 3.69 -12.12
C PHE A 12 -4.21 2.51 -11.61
N SER A 13 -2.89 2.70 -11.55
CA SER A 13 -1.99 1.80 -10.85
C SER A 13 -0.96 2.57 -10.04
N ILE A 14 -0.67 2.10 -8.83
CA ILE A 14 0.40 2.60 -7.96
C ILE A 14 1.32 1.42 -7.66
N LYS A 15 2.61 1.53 -7.98
CA LYS A 15 3.58 0.44 -7.87
C LYS A 15 4.86 0.90 -7.20
N ALA A 16 5.44 0.06 -6.35
CA ALA A 16 6.78 0.26 -5.80
C ALA A 16 7.50 -1.07 -5.56
N ARG A 17 8.83 -1.04 -5.65
CA ARG A 17 9.71 -2.10 -5.18
C ARG A 17 10.22 -1.72 -3.79
N MET A 18 10.07 -2.62 -2.82
CA MET A 18 10.38 -2.34 -1.42
C MET A 18 11.21 -3.47 -0.83
N LEU A 19 12.29 -3.11 -0.14
CA LEU A 19 13.20 -4.05 0.52
C LEU A 19 13.33 -3.68 2.00
N PHE A 20 12.93 -4.59 2.89
CA PHE A 20 13.18 -4.46 4.31
C PHE A 20 14.69 -4.55 4.60
N LEU A 21 15.23 -3.58 5.35
CA LEU A 21 16.64 -3.50 5.73
C LEU A 21 16.86 -3.68 7.25
N GLY A 22 15.87 -3.39 8.08
CA GLY A 22 15.95 -3.56 9.53
C GLY A 22 14.77 -2.96 10.30
N GLY A 23 14.62 -3.35 11.57
CA GLY A 23 13.47 -3.06 12.41
C GLY A 23 12.80 -4.35 12.90
N THR A 24 11.55 -4.27 13.35
CA THR A 24 10.78 -5.44 13.80
C THR A 24 10.10 -6.13 12.62
N GLU A 25 10.34 -7.42 12.43
CA GLU A 25 9.86 -8.15 11.25
C GLU A 25 8.34 -8.29 11.15
N SER A 26 7.62 -8.16 12.27
CA SER A 26 6.17 -8.19 12.32
C SER A 26 5.51 -6.83 12.05
N ASN A 27 6.28 -5.74 11.93
CA ASN A 27 5.74 -4.43 11.62
C ASN A 27 5.55 -4.24 10.12
N GLY A 28 4.54 -3.43 9.78
CA GLY A 28 4.16 -3.13 8.40
C GLY A 28 5.06 -2.10 7.73
N TYR A 29 5.33 -2.31 6.46
CA TYR A 29 5.81 -1.30 5.53
C TYR A 29 5.07 -1.43 4.19
N GLY A 30 4.85 -0.32 3.50
CA GLY A 30 4.16 -0.38 2.22
C GLY A 30 3.78 0.95 1.62
N LEU A 31 2.69 0.93 0.86
CA LEU A 31 2.14 2.06 0.12
C LEU A 31 1.07 2.78 0.95
N SER A 32 1.06 4.11 0.86
CA SER A 32 -0.07 4.94 1.27
C SER A 32 -0.59 5.73 0.07
N TRP A 33 -1.91 5.81 -0.07
CA TRP A 33 -2.56 6.51 -1.19
C TRP A 33 -3.82 7.23 -0.77
N GLY A 34 -4.29 8.11 -1.65
CA GLY A 34 -5.55 8.82 -1.48
C GLY A 34 -5.59 9.70 -0.24
N ALA A 35 -4.42 10.14 0.25
CA ALA A 35 -4.35 10.84 1.52
C ALA A 35 -4.77 12.31 1.38
N GLY A 36 -5.57 12.77 2.35
CA GLY A 36 -6.16 14.10 2.39
C GLY A 36 -5.82 14.85 3.67
N GLU A 37 -6.70 15.77 4.05
CA GLU A 37 -6.65 16.44 5.35
C GLU A 37 -7.11 15.49 6.48
N GLY A 38 -6.92 15.89 7.74
CA GLY A 38 -7.48 15.16 8.89
C GLY A 38 -6.88 13.77 9.13
N LEU A 39 -5.64 13.48 8.70
CA LEU A 39 -5.06 12.13 8.78
C LEU A 39 -5.85 11.07 7.99
N ASN A 40 -6.64 11.50 7.00
CA ASN A 40 -7.34 10.60 6.10
C ASN A 40 -6.38 9.97 5.11
N SER A 41 -6.36 8.65 5.01
CA SER A 41 -5.47 7.92 4.10
C SER A 41 -5.86 6.46 3.95
N PHE A 42 -5.35 5.82 2.91
CA PHE A 42 -5.32 4.37 2.79
C PHE A 42 -3.89 3.85 2.95
N SER A 43 -3.76 2.60 3.40
CA SER A 43 -2.49 1.90 3.58
C SER A 43 -2.60 0.45 3.14
N PHE A 44 -1.62 0.00 2.36
CA PHE A 44 -1.43 -1.38 1.92
C PHE A 44 -0.02 -1.76 2.30
N VAL A 45 0.10 -2.61 3.32
CA VAL A 45 1.37 -2.95 3.94
C VAL A 45 1.61 -4.44 3.95
N VAL A 46 2.89 -4.79 3.91
CA VAL A 46 3.40 -6.13 4.18
C VAL A 46 4.38 -6.07 5.35
N SER A 47 4.61 -7.19 6.02
CA SER A 47 5.65 -7.33 7.04
C SER A 47 6.78 -8.24 6.55
N ALA A 48 7.97 -8.13 7.15
CA ALA A 48 9.09 -8.99 6.79
C ALA A 48 8.88 -10.45 7.19
N ASN A 49 7.94 -10.75 8.09
CA ASN A 49 7.52 -12.10 8.42
C ASN A 49 6.29 -12.61 7.63
N GLY A 50 5.91 -11.92 6.55
CA GLY A 50 4.94 -12.44 5.57
C GLY A 50 3.46 -12.16 5.89
N LEU A 51 3.17 -11.09 6.63
CA LEU A 51 1.80 -10.66 6.91
C LEU A 51 1.36 -9.54 5.97
N LEU A 52 0.08 -9.57 5.59
CA LEU A 52 -0.62 -8.58 4.78
C LEU A 52 -1.58 -7.77 5.67
N ASN A 53 -1.66 -6.45 5.49
CA ASN A 53 -2.75 -5.63 6.02
C ASN A 53 -3.15 -4.52 5.04
N ILE A 54 -4.46 -4.29 4.94
CA ILE A 54 -5.03 -3.19 4.16
C ILE A 54 -6.03 -2.46 5.06
N VAL A 55 -5.87 -1.15 5.17
CA VAL A 55 -6.60 -0.33 6.12
C VAL A 55 -6.77 1.07 5.55
N TYR A 56 -7.82 1.75 5.97
CA TYR A 56 -7.96 3.18 5.77
C TYR A 56 -8.24 3.89 7.09
N PHE A 57 -7.98 5.18 7.10
CA PHE A 57 -8.16 6.05 8.24
C PHE A 57 -9.12 7.17 7.87
N VAL A 58 -10.08 7.44 8.75
CA VAL A 58 -10.95 8.63 8.70
C VAL A 58 -10.76 9.38 10.00
N ASP A 59 -10.29 10.62 9.96
CA ASP A 59 -9.96 11.45 11.12
C ASP A 59 -9.03 10.73 12.13
N GLY A 60 -8.08 9.95 11.60
CA GLY A 60 -7.15 9.12 12.37
C GLY A 60 -7.77 7.84 12.95
N GLN A 61 -9.08 7.62 12.83
CA GLN A 61 -9.73 6.37 13.24
C GLN A 61 -9.47 5.27 12.21
N ARG A 62 -9.07 4.09 12.69
CA ARG A 62 -8.70 2.93 11.88
C ARG A 62 -9.92 2.14 11.40
N PHE A 63 -9.99 1.87 10.10
CA PHE A 63 -11.01 1.00 9.48
C PHE A 63 -10.35 -0.11 8.64
N PRO A 64 -10.39 -1.38 9.09
CA PRO A 64 -9.74 -2.48 8.38
C PRO A 64 -10.51 -2.88 7.12
N ILE A 65 -9.79 -3.03 6.01
CA ILE A 65 -10.28 -3.69 4.78
C ILE A 65 -9.86 -5.17 4.79
N CYS A 66 -8.62 -5.41 5.21
CA CYS A 66 -8.03 -6.73 5.39
C CYS A 66 -7.24 -6.73 6.69
N GLU A 67 -7.70 -7.47 7.70
CA GLU A 67 -6.93 -7.65 8.92
C GLU A 67 -5.60 -8.40 8.67
N TRP A 68 -4.68 -8.29 9.61
CA TRP A 68 -3.37 -8.93 9.54
C TRP A 68 -3.49 -10.43 9.33
N GLN A 69 -3.02 -10.92 8.19
CA GLN A 69 -3.03 -12.34 7.87
C GLN A 69 -1.78 -12.73 7.08
N LYS A 70 -1.36 -13.99 7.22
CA LYS A 70 -0.25 -14.53 6.43
C LYS A 70 -0.64 -14.61 4.95
N ASN A 71 0.29 -14.27 4.06
CA ASN A 71 0.11 -14.48 2.63
C ASN A 71 1.40 -15.05 2.01
N PRO A 72 1.33 -16.18 1.27
CA PRO A 72 2.52 -16.84 0.72
C PRO A 72 3.21 -16.03 -0.39
N ALA A 73 2.53 -15.08 -1.03
CA ALA A 73 3.12 -14.23 -2.06
C ALA A 73 4.17 -13.25 -1.51
N ILE A 74 4.20 -13.02 -0.19
CA ILE A 74 5.11 -12.08 0.45
C ILE A 74 6.46 -12.76 0.71
N ASN A 75 7.50 -12.25 0.07
CA ASN A 75 8.86 -12.66 0.36
C ASN A 75 9.26 -12.21 1.77
N GLN A 76 9.83 -13.12 2.55
CA GLN A 76 10.18 -12.88 3.95
C GLN A 76 11.63 -12.44 4.14
N GLY A 77 11.93 -11.87 5.31
CA GLY A 77 13.25 -11.37 5.68
C GLY A 77 13.69 -10.18 4.82
N ARG A 78 14.95 -10.19 4.38
CA ARG A 78 15.53 -9.15 3.51
C ARG A 78 15.44 -9.51 2.04
N ALA A 79 14.25 -9.94 1.62
CA ALA A 79 13.94 -10.21 0.23
C ALA A 79 13.08 -9.09 -0.36
N LEU A 80 13.26 -8.82 -1.65
CA LEU A 80 12.54 -7.77 -2.36
C LEU A 80 11.06 -8.13 -2.51
N ASN A 81 10.16 -7.19 -2.23
CA ASN A 81 8.75 -7.29 -2.57
C ASN A 81 8.35 -6.20 -3.57
N ILE A 82 7.47 -6.54 -4.50
CA ILE A 82 6.82 -5.59 -5.39
C ILE A 82 5.39 -5.42 -4.92
N LEU A 83 5.03 -4.22 -4.45
CA LEU A 83 3.66 -3.88 -4.10
C LEU A 83 3.01 -3.10 -5.24
N GLU A 84 1.80 -3.50 -5.60
CA GLU A 84 1.05 -2.83 -6.66
C GLU A 84 -0.44 -2.76 -6.30
N ILE A 85 -1.03 -1.59 -6.48
CA ILE A 85 -2.47 -1.32 -6.35
C ILE A 85 -2.97 -1.04 -7.76
N VAL A 86 -3.99 -1.76 -8.23
CA VAL A 86 -4.58 -1.56 -9.57
C VAL A 86 -6.08 -1.39 -9.44
N LYS A 87 -6.62 -0.23 -9.82
CA LYS A 87 -8.07 -0.03 -9.97
C LYS A 87 -8.50 -0.35 -11.40
N LYS A 88 -9.52 -1.19 -11.54
CA LYS A 88 -10.22 -1.49 -12.80
C LYS A 88 -11.72 -1.33 -12.59
N GLY A 89 -12.31 -0.26 -13.14
CA GLY A 89 -13.69 0.11 -12.87
C GLY A 89 -13.88 0.37 -11.37
N GLU A 90 -14.82 -0.35 -10.75
CA GLU A 90 -15.18 -0.22 -9.34
C GLU A 90 -14.41 -1.18 -8.41
N ILE A 91 -13.44 -1.93 -8.92
CA ILE A 91 -12.68 -2.92 -8.16
C ILE A 91 -11.21 -2.52 -8.07
N VAL A 92 -10.65 -2.62 -6.86
CA VAL A 92 -9.22 -2.48 -6.59
C VAL A 92 -8.62 -3.86 -6.36
N HIS A 93 -7.51 -4.12 -7.05
CA HIS A 93 -6.69 -5.31 -6.89
C HIS A 93 -5.40 -4.93 -6.17
N PHE A 94 -5.14 -5.58 -5.04
CA PHE A 94 -3.89 -5.46 -4.29
C PHE A 94 -3.00 -6.62 -4.68
N LYS A 95 -1.79 -6.32 -5.11
CA LYS A 95 -0.83 -7.29 -5.62
C LYS A 95 0.48 -7.26 -4.83
N VAL A 96 1.03 -8.45 -4.60
CA VAL A 96 2.39 -8.65 -4.11
C VAL A 96 3.10 -9.58 -5.08
N ASN A 97 4.27 -9.18 -5.57
CA ASN A 97 5.11 -10.01 -6.47
C ASN A 97 4.31 -10.57 -7.68
N ASP A 98 3.53 -9.68 -8.31
CA ASP A 98 2.63 -9.95 -9.44
C ASP A 98 1.40 -10.85 -9.15
N GLU A 99 1.26 -11.40 -7.95
CA GLU A 99 0.08 -12.15 -7.52
C GLU A 99 -0.97 -11.22 -6.90
N VAL A 100 -2.25 -11.41 -7.23
CA VAL A 100 -3.36 -10.70 -6.57
C VAL A 100 -3.59 -11.34 -5.20
N VAL A 101 -3.30 -10.59 -4.15
CA VAL A 101 -3.43 -11.06 -2.75
C VAL A 101 -4.75 -10.67 -2.11
N PHE A 102 -5.42 -9.64 -2.63
CA PHE A 102 -6.70 -9.16 -2.13
C PHE A 102 -7.43 -8.34 -3.20
N THR A 103 -8.76 -8.31 -3.14
CA THR A 103 -9.61 -7.42 -3.96
C THR A 103 -10.66 -6.75 -3.10
N TYR A 104 -10.99 -5.50 -3.41
CA TYR A 104 -12.00 -4.75 -2.68
C TYR A 104 -12.77 -3.80 -3.58
N ALA A 105 -13.99 -3.43 -3.17
CA ALA A 105 -14.72 -2.35 -3.82
C ALA A 105 -13.93 -1.03 -3.68
N PHE A 106 -13.89 -0.24 -4.74
CA PHE A 106 -13.20 1.05 -4.71
C PHE A 106 -13.89 2.03 -3.76
N ILE A 107 -13.08 2.75 -3.00
CA ILE A 107 -13.50 3.91 -2.20
C ILE A 107 -12.74 5.10 -2.73
N SER A 108 -13.46 6.18 -3.04
CA SER A 108 -12.87 7.44 -3.50
C SER A 108 -11.77 7.95 -2.58
N PHE A 109 -10.79 8.61 -3.18
CA PHE A 109 -9.67 9.18 -2.44
C PHE A 109 -10.15 10.31 -1.53
N PHE A 110 -9.50 10.44 -0.35
CA PHE A 110 -9.71 11.60 0.52
C PHE A 110 -8.91 12.82 0.05
N GLY A 111 -7.87 12.58 -0.76
CA GLY A 111 -7.04 13.61 -1.38
C GLY A 111 -6.01 13.00 -2.31
N ASN A 112 -5.17 13.84 -2.91
CA ASN A 112 -4.25 13.45 -3.98
C ASN A 112 -2.80 13.26 -3.49
N LYS A 113 -2.59 12.86 -2.22
CA LYS A 113 -1.25 12.56 -1.67
C LYS A 113 -0.98 11.06 -1.71
N PHE A 114 0.21 10.70 -2.19
CA PHE A 114 0.69 9.32 -2.35
C PHE A 114 2.10 9.18 -1.79
N GLY A 115 2.42 8.01 -1.25
CA GLY A 115 3.75 7.75 -0.75
C GLY A 115 3.87 6.39 -0.06
N PHE A 116 4.61 6.38 1.03
CA PHE A 116 4.96 5.17 1.76
C PHE A 116 4.56 5.29 3.22
N VAL A 117 4.29 4.15 3.83
CA VAL A 117 4.00 4.05 5.25
C VAL A 117 4.92 3.01 5.87
N LEU A 118 5.49 3.36 7.02
CA LEU A 118 6.34 2.49 7.83
C LEU A 118 5.76 2.52 9.25
N TYR A 119 5.46 1.36 9.82
CA TYR A 119 4.96 1.26 11.18
C TYR A 119 6.13 1.14 12.16
N GLN A 120 6.19 2.05 13.14
CA GLN A 120 7.25 2.14 14.14
C GLN A 120 8.65 2.37 13.51
N ASN A 121 9.71 2.01 14.25
CA ASN A 121 11.09 2.13 13.79
C ASN A 121 11.44 1.03 12.78
N MET A 122 11.41 1.40 11.49
CA MET A 122 11.70 0.52 10.35
C MET A 122 12.69 1.20 9.40
N LYS A 123 13.51 0.39 8.72
CA LYS A 123 14.38 0.83 7.63
C LYS A 123 14.02 0.04 6.37
N VAL A 124 13.63 0.75 5.31
CA VAL A 124 13.17 0.17 4.05
C VAL A 124 13.81 0.93 2.90
N ALA A 125 14.33 0.21 1.90
CA ALA A 125 14.72 0.80 0.62
C ALA A 125 13.55 0.73 -0.35
N VAL A 126 13.36 1.81 -1.13
CA VAL A 126 12.29 1.91 -2.13
C VAL A 126 12.89 2.26 -3.49
N ASP A 127 12.41 1.58 -4.53
CA ASP A 127 12.79 1.80 -5.93
C ASP A 127 11.56 1.66 -6.84
N LEU A 128 11.64 2.20 -8.06
CA LEU A 128 10.59 2.18 -9.09
C LEU A 128 9.20 2.56 -8.59
N PHE A 129 9.09 3.65 -7.81
CA PHE A 129 7.79 4.21 -7.47
C PHE A 129 7.14 4.81 -8.72
N GLN A 130 6.01 4.24 -9.14
CA GLN A 130 5.30 4.61 -10.36
C GLN A 130 3.80 4.77 -10.08
N ILE A 131 3.23 5.83 -10.63
CA ILE A 131 1.79 6.06 -10.68
C ILE A 131 1.39 6.18 -12.15
N ARG A 132 0.32 5.49 -12.54
CA ARG A 132 -0.27 5.57 -13.89
C ARG A 132 -1.78 5.80 -13.75
N ASN A 133 -2.34 6.73 -14.52
CA ASN A 133 -3.75 7.12 -14.50
C ASN A 133 -4.26 7.38 -15.93
#